data_AF-R5DXC4-F1
#
_entry.id   AF-R5DXC4-F1
#
_cell.length_a   1.000
_cell.length_b   1.000
_cell.length_c   1.000
_cell.angle_alpha   90.00
_cell.angle_beta   90.00
_cell.angle_gamma   90.00
#
_symmetry.space_group_name_H-M   'P 1'
#
loop_
_entity.id
_entity.type
_entity.pdbx_description
1 polymer ?
#
loop_
_entity_poly.entity_id
_entity_poly.type
_entity_poly.pdbx_seq_one_letter_code
_entity_poly.pdbx_strand_id
1 'polypeptide(L)' 'MENLTEREIAVLKLIMLGYPNSQISKKIFISTHTVKAHIASIMRKLNAKNRTNAVYIALKNNLVD' A
#
# COMPACT_ATOMS: atom_id res chain seq x y z
N MET A 1 11.86 -9.88 5.47
CA MET A 1 10.85 -9.04 4.80
C MET A 1 10.32 -9.83 3.64
N GLU A 2 9.00 -10.02 3.57
CA GLU A 2 8.37 -10.60 2.38
C GLU A 2 8.30 -9.54 1.28
N ASN A 3 8.54 -9.94 0.04
CA ASN A 3 8.39 -9.04 -1.10
C ASN A 3 6.90 -8.67 -1.28
N LEU A 4 6.67 -7.40 -1.59
CA LEU A 4 5.34 -6.93 -1.99
C LEU A 4 5.01 -7.48 -3.38
N THR A 5 3.75 -7.83 -3.59
CA THR A 5 3.26 -8.15 -4.94
C THR A 5 3.14 -6.88 -5.77
N GLU A 6 3.08 -7.00 -7.10
CA GLU A 6 2.83 -5.87 -8.00
C GLU A 6 1.56 -5.10 -7.62
N ARG A 7 0.53 -5.83 -7.16
CA ARG A 7 -0.73 -5.22 -6.74
C ARG A 7 -0.59 -4.41 -5.45
N GLU A 8 0.17 -4.94 -4.50
CA GLU A 8 0.49 -4.26 -3.25
C GLU A 8 1.36 -3.02 -3.51
N ILE A 9 2.32 -3.10 -4.45
CA ILE A 9 3.12 -1.96 -4.90
C ILE A 9 2.23 -0.87 -5.50
N ALA A 10 1.31 -1.23 -6.40
CA ALA A 10 0.38 -0.27 -7.00
C ALA A 10 -0.50 0.44 -5.95
N VAL A 11 -1.00 -0.32 -4.97
CA VAL A 11 -1.76 0.26 -3.84
C VAL A 11 -0.88 1.19 -3.00
N LEU A 12 0.35 0.78 -2.70
CA LEU A 12 1.29 1.54 -1.89
C LEU A 12 1.68 2.86 -2.56
N LYS A 13 1.96 2.87 -3.87
CA LYS A 13 2.23 4.11 -4.63
C LYS A 13 1.06 5.09 -4.53
N LEU A 14 -0.18 4.62 -4.62
CA LEU A 14 -1.34 5.49 -4.46
C LEU A 14 -1.52 6.01 -3.02
N ILE A 15 -1.13 5.23 -2.01
CA ILE A 15 -1.10 5.68 -0.61
C ILE A 15 -0.07 6.81 -0.44
N MET A 16 1.11 6.69 -1.05
CA MET A 16 2.16 7.72 -1.01
C MET A 16 1.71 9.04 -1.62
N LEU A 17 0.91 8.97 -2.69
CA LEU A 17 0.29 10.14 -3.33
C LEU A 17 -0.86 10.75 -2.52
N GLY A 18 -1.15 10.23 -1.32
CA GLY A 18 -2.19 10.77 -0.43
C GLY A 18 -3.61 10.34 -0.78
N TYR A 19 -3.81 9.37 -1.68
CA TYR A 19 -5.15 8.97 -2.05
C TYR A 19 -5.88 8.22 -0.91
N PRO A 20 -7.17 8.55 -0.65
CA PRO A 20 -8.01 7.77 0.25
C PRO A 20 -8.42 6.44 -0.41
N ASN A 21 -8.78 5.44 0.39
CA ASN A 21 -9.09 4.09 -0.09
C ASN A 21 -10.21 4.06 -1.16
N SER A 22 -11.16 5.00 -1.08
CA SER A 22 -12.25 5.16 -2.07
C SER A 22 -11.77 5.68 -3.43
N GLN A 23 -10.69 6.45 -3.48
CA GLN A 23 -10.08 6.88 -4.74
C GLN A 23 -9.13 5.83 -5.28
N ILE A 24 -8.38 5.15 -4.40
CA ILE A 24 -7.54 4.00 -4.76
C ILE A 24 -8.41 2.94 -5.45
N SER A 25 -9.54 2.57 -4.83
CA SER A 25 -10.44 1.54 -5.36
C SER A 25 -10.92 1.86 -6.78
N LYS A 26 -11.22 3.13 -7.07
CA LYS A 26 -11.61 3.61 -8.40
C LYS A 26 -10.44 3.57 -9.39
N LYS A 27 -9.26 4.06 -9.00
CA LYS A 27 -8.09 4.16 -9.89
C LYS A 27 -7.58 2.81 -10.39
N ILE A 28 -7.72 1.78 -9.56
CA ILE A 28 -7.25 0.43 -9.90
C ILE A 28 -8.39 -0.58 -10.09
N PHE A 29 -9.64 -0.11 -10.19
CA PHE A 29 -10.81 -0.94 -10.53
C PHE A 29 -11.04 -2.14 -9.60
N ILE A 30 -10.99 -1.93 -8.27
CA ILE A 30 -11.32 -2.96 -7.26
C ILE A 30 -12.23 -2.37 -6.18
N SER A 31 -12.77 -3.22 -5.30
CA SER A 31 -13.59 -2.75 -4.17
C SER A 31 -12.74 -2.05 -3.10
N THR A 32 -13.35 -1.15 -2.34
CA THR A 32 -12.72 -0.53 -1.16
C THR A 32 -12.33 -1.55 -0.09
N HIS A 33 -13.10 -2.64 0.01
CA HIS A 33 -12.79 -3.78 0.87
C HIS A 33 -11.48 -4.46 0.43
N THR A 34 -11.32 -4.72 -0.88
CA THR A 34 -10.09 -5.29 -1.45
C THR A 34 -8.89 -4.36 -1.23
N VAL A 35 -9.06 -3.04 -1.35
CA VAL A 35 -8.00 -2.07 -1.02
C VAL A 35 -7.58 -2.20 0.45
N LYS A 36 -8.54 -2.30 1.39
CA LYS A 36 -8.22 -2.49 2.82
C LYS A 36 -7.44 -3.79 3.06
N ALA A 37 -7.80 -4.87 2.37
CA ALA A 37 -7.08 -6.14 2.45
C ALA A 37 -5.63 -6.02 1.96
N HIS A 38 -5.40 -5.34 0.83
CA HIS A 38 -4.04 -5.06 0.35
C HIS A 38 -3.25 -4.21 1.36
N ILE A 39 -3.85 -3.16 1.93
CA ILE A 39 -3.20 -2.33 2.96
C ILE A 39 -2.80 -3.15 4.19
N ALA A 40 -3.69 -4.02 4.67
CA ALA A 40 -3.39 -4.90 5.79
C ALA A 40 -2.24 -5.87 5.48
N SER A 41 -2.20 -6.43 4.27
CA SER A 41 -1.12 -7.28 3.81
C SER A 41 0.22 -6.52 3.71
N ILE A 42 0.22 -5.32 3.10
CA ILE A 42 1.40 -4.45 3.02
C ILE A 42 1.94 -4.14 4.42
N MET A 43 1.08 -3.73 5.35
CA MET A 43 1.51 -3.41 6.71
C MET A 43 2.10 -4.63 7.42
N ARG A 44 1.52 -5.81 7.25
CA ARG A 44 2.08 -7.06 7.80
C ARG A 44 3.45 -7.37 7.19
N LYS A 45 3.60 -7.31 5.86
CA LYS A 45 4.85 -7.61 5.14
C LYS A 45 5.99 -6.65 5.45
N LEU A 46 5.65 -5.37 5.62
CA LEU A 46 6.59 -4.31 5.98
C LEU A 46 6.80 -4.17 7.49
N ASN A 47 6.09 -4.94 8.32
CA ASN A 47 6.03 -4.79 9.77
C ASN A 47 5.72 -3.33 10.20
N ALA A 48 4.79 -2.70 9.49
CA ALA A 48 4.41 -1.32 9.68
C ALA A 48 3.26 -1.17 10.68
N LYS A 49 3.35 -0.17 11.55
CA LYS A 49 2.32 0.12 12.58
C LYS A 49 1.07 0.79 12.02
N ASN A 50 1.21 1.51 10.91
CA ASN A 50 0.13 2.20 10.21
C ASN A 50 0.55 2.48 8.76
N ARG A 51 -0.39 2.94 7.92
CA ARG A 51 -0.13 3.22 6.50
C ARG A 51 0.96 4.27 6.26
N THR A 52 1.10 5.27 7.14
CA THR A 52 2.16 6.29 7.04
C THR A 52 3.52 5.68 7.32
N ASN A 53 3.62 4.82 8.33
CA ASN A 53 4.82 4.06 8.63
C ASN A 53 5.16 3.06 7.51
N ALA A 54 4.15 2.47 6.85
CA ALA A 54 4.35 1.62 5.69
C ALA A 54 5.00 2.38 4.52
N VAL A 55 4.53 3.61 4.25
CA VAL A 55 5.15 4.51 3.26
C VAL A 55 6.59 4.83 3.62
N TYR A 56 6.85 5.21 4.88
CA TYR A 56 8.19 5.51 5.35
C TYR A 56 9.15 4.33 5.18
N ILE A 57 8.73 3.12 5.56
CA ILE A 57 9.54 1.90 5.40
C ILE A 57 9.81 1.63 3.92
N ALA A 58 8.80 1.80 3.06
CA ALA A 58 8.93 1.54 1.63
C ALA A 58 9.92 2.50 0.96
N LEU A 59 9.86 3.79 1.30
CA LEU A 59 10.82 4.80 0.85
C LEU A 59 12.23 4.51 1.37
N LYS A 60 12.37 4.22 2.68
CA LYS A 60 13.66 3.93 3.30
C LYS A 60 14.38 2.73 2.68
N ASN A 61 13.63 1.75 2.19
CA ASN A 61 14.16 0.52 1.60
C ASN A 61 14.14 0.52 0.06
N ASN A 62 13.86 1.65 -0.60
CA ASN A 62 13.76 1.76 -2.07
C ASN A 62 12.82 0.72 -2.70
N LEU A 63 11.72 0.37 -2.02
CA LEU A 63 10.76 -0.62 -2.51
C LEU A 63 9.80 -0.05 -3.57
N VAL A 64 9.72 1.28 -3.62
CA VAL A 64 8.82 2.05 -4.45
C VAL A 64 9.44 3.41 -4.73
N ASP A 65 9.22 3.85 -5.96
CA ASP A 65 9.69 5.06 -6.63
C ASP A 65 8.50 5.92 -7.10
#